data_AF-Q0WXZ6-F1
#
_entry.id   AF-Q0WXZ6-F1
#
_cell.length_a   1.000
_cell.length_b   1.000
_cell.length_c   1.000
_cell.angle_alpha   90.00
_cell.angle_beta   90.00
_cell.angle_gamma   90.00
#
_symmetry.space_group_name_H-M   'P 1'
#
loop_
_entity.id
_entity.type
_entity.pdbx_description
1 polymer ?
#
loop_
_entity_poly.entity_id
_entity_poly.type
_entity_poly.pdbx_seq_one_letter_code
_entity_poly.pdbx_strand_id
1 'polypeptide(L)' 'VSGGLPSNTYRPADKANYTLLLKEVRRQLDAAGVADGKKYYLTIAAPAGPWNLANLEIAAIASTVDWINI' A
#
# COMPACT_ATOMS: atom_id res chain seq x y z
N VAL A 1 13.66 1.46 -4.19
CA VAL A 1 13.04 0.33 -3.46
C VAL A 1 14.14 -0.66 -3.13
N SER A 2 14.26 -1.06 -1.86
CA SER A 2 15.31 -1.95 -1.34
C SER A 2 14.81 -2.61 -0.04
N GLY A 3 15.60 -3.51 0.57
CA GLY A 3 15.28 -4.16 1.86
C GLY A 3 14.71 -5.58 1.77
N GLY A 4 14.57 -6.14 0.57
CA GLY A 4 14.20 -7.53 0.33
C GLY A 4 15.40 -8.47 0.14
N LEU A 5 15.12 -9.73 -0.21
CA LEU A 5 16.16 -10.73 -0.53
C LEU A 5 16.98 -10.31 -1.77
N PRO A 6 18.25 -10.70 -1.88
CA PRO A 6 19.10 -10.35 -3.02
C PRO A 6 18.57 -10.82 -4.39
N SER A 7 17.78 -11.89 -4.40
CA SER A 7 17.16 -12.45 -5.61
C SER A 7 15.89 -11.70 -6.06
N ASN A 8 15.40 -10.75 -5.27
CA ASN A 8 14.19 -10.02 -5.61
C ASN A 8 14.44 -9.10 -6.82
N THR A 9 13.53 -9.16 -7.79
CA THR A 9 13.45 -8.14 -8.83
C THR A 9 12.76 -6.91 -8.26
N TYR A 10 13.39 -5.75 -8.40
CA TYR A 10 12.82 -4.47 -7.99
C TYR A 10 13.18 -3.39 -9.01
N ARG A 11 12.35 -2.36 -9.08
CA ARG A 11 12.51 -1.22 -10.00
C ARG A 11 12.30 0.09 -9.23
N PRO A 12 12.91 1.20 -9.68
CA PRO A 12 12.65 2.51 -9.09
C PRO A 12 11.16 2.90 -9.07
N ALA A 13 10.41 2.47 -10.09
CA ALA A 13 8.97 2.73 -10.22
C ALA A 13 8.11 2.02 -9.17
N ASP A 14 8.61 0.97 -8.50
CA ASP A 14 7.80 0.18 -7.56
C ASP A 14 7.29 1.03 -6.38
N LYS A 15 8.02 2.09 -5.98
CA LYS A 15 7.57 3.03 -4.94
C LYS A 15 6.25 3.71 -5.31
N ALA A 16 6.17 4.29 -6.50
CA ALA A 16 4.97 4.98 -6.97
C ALA A 16 3.88 3.98 -7.37
N ASN A 17 4.27 2.86 -8.00
CA ASN A 17 3.33 1.82 -8.42
C ASN A 17 2.62 1.18 -7.22
N TYR A 18 3.28 1.02 -6.07
CA TYR A 18 2.65 0.50 -4.87
C TYR A 18 1.52 1.43 -4.38
N THR A 19 1.75 2.74 -4.37
CA THR A 19 0.70 3.73 -4.04
C THR A 19 -0.45 3.70 -5.05
N LEU A 20 -0.15 3.61 -6.35
CA LEU A 20 -1.18 3.51 -7.39
C LEU A 20 -2.01 2.23 -7.24
N LEU A 21 -1.36 1.10 -6.93
CA LEU A 21 -2.03 -0.16 -6.65
C LEU A 21 -3.00 -0.01 -5.47
N LEU A 22 -2.56 0.56 -4.35
CA LEU A 22 -3.43 0.75 -3.18
C LEU A 22 -4.63 1.65 -3.49
N LYS A 23 -4.45 2.71 -4.29
CA LYS A 23 -5.55 3.58 -4.72
C LYS A 23 -6.56 2.83 -5.58
N GLU A 24 -6.09 2.00 -6.50
CA GLU A 24 -6.98 1.19 -7.34
C GLU A 24 -7.72 0.13 -6.53
N VAL A 25 -7.05 -0.53 -5.58
CA VAL A 25 -7.69 -1.48 -4.67
C VAL A 25 -8.75 -0.80 -3.81
N ARG A 26 -8.45 0.39 -3.23
CA ARG A 26 -9.43 1.19 -2.48
C ARG A 26 -10.66 1.48 -3.32
N ARG A 27 -10.48 1.93 -4.57
CA ARG A 27 -11.57 2.22 -5.51
C ARG A 27 -12.46 1.00 -5.75
N GLN A 28 -11.87 -0.18 -5.94
CA GLN A 28 -12.64 -1.40 -6.16
C GLN A 28 -13.34 -1.90 -4.90
N LEU A 29 -12.68 -1.81 -3.73
CA LEU A 29 -13.30 -2.16 -2.45
C LEU A 29 -14.46 -1.22 -2.09
N ASP A 30 -14.36 0.06 -2.43
CA ASP A 30 -15.48 1.01 -2.28
C ASP A 30 -16.66 0.63 -3.18
N ALA A 31 -16.40 0.34 -4.45
CA ALA A 31 -17.45 -0.07 -5.38
C ALA A 31 -18.15 -1.37 -4.93
N ALA A 32 -17.36 -2.37 -4.52
CA ALA A 32 -17.89 -3.62 -3.97
C ALA A 32 -18.66 -3.38 -2.66
N GLY A 33 -18.15 -2.50 -1.80
CA GLY A 33 -18.80 -2.17 -0.53
C GLY A 33 -20.16 -1.51 -0.70
N VAL A 34 -20.31 -0.66 -1.71
CA VAL A 34 -21.61 -0.08 -2.10
C VAL A 34 -22.56 -1.16 -2.60
N ALA A 35 -22.10 -2.07 -3.46
CA ALA A 35 -22.93 -3.15 -3.99
C ALA A 35 -23.41 -4.12 -2.90
N ASP A 36 -22.55 -4.43 -1.93
CA ASP A 36 -22.84 -5.39 -0.86
C ASP A 36 -23.48 -4.74 0.38
N GLY A 37 -23.56 -3.41 0.43
CA GLY A 37 -24.06 -2.67 1.59
C GLY A 37 -23.17 -2.80 2.84
N LYS A 38 -21.85 -2.95 2.68
CA LYS A 38 -20.91 -3.05 3.81
C LYS A 38 -19.55 -2.40 3.51
N LYS A 39 -18.82 -2.00 4.55
CA LYS A 39 -17.46 -1.46 4.40
C LYS A 39 -16.44 -2.59 4.27
N TYR A 40 -15.63 -2.55 3.22
CA TYR A 40 -14.41 -3.34 3.10
C TYR A 40 -13.19 -2.52 3.54
N TYR A 41 -12.40 -3.09 4.44
CA TYR A 41 -11.15 -2.48 4.89
C TYR A 41 -10.00 -2.77 3.94
N LEU A 42 -9.17 -1.76 3.72
CA LEU A 42 -7.87 -1.88 3.07
C LEU A 42 -6.79 -1.58 4.08
N THR A 43 -5.86 -2.51 4.28
CA THR A 43 -4.79 -2.38 5.27
C THR A 43 -3.49 -2.86 4.67
N ILE A 44 -2.37 -2.45 5.26
CA ILE A 44 -1.04 -2.95 4.89
C ILE A 44 -0.25 -3.33 6.14
N ALA A 45 0.64 -4.31 5.99
CA ALA A 45 1.74 -4.50 6.92
C ALA A 45 2.95 -3.71 6.39
N ALA A 46 3.51 -2.84 7.21
CA ALA A 46 4.66 -2.02 6.83
C ALA A 46 5.80 -2.21 7.84
N PRO A 47 7.06 -2.21 7.38
CA PRO A 47 8.20 -2.32 8.28
C PRO A 47 8.39 -1.07 9.14
N ALA A 48 8.79 -1.24 10.41
CA ALA A 48 9.09 -0.14 11.33
C ALA A 48 10.40 0.64 11.03
N GLY A 49 11.29 0.07 10.20
CA GLY A 49 12.64 0.61 9.99
C GLY A 49 12.68 1.81 9.03
N PRO A 50 13.39 2.91 9.37
CA PRO A 50 13.41 4.14 8.56
C PRO A 50 13.96 3.94 7.14
N TRP A 51 14.89 2.99 6.96
CA TRP A 51 15.43 2.63 5.66
C TRP A 51 14.36 2.05 4.71
N ASN A 52 13.45 1.24 5.25
CA ASN A 52 12.37 0.66 4.47
C ASN A 52 11.26 1.69 4.21
N LEU A 53 10.95 2.53 5.20
CA LEU A 53 9.97 3.61 5.04
C LEU A 53 10.37 4.61 3.95
N ALA A 54 11.67 4.84 3.72
CA ALA A 54 12.16 5.66 2.62
C ALA A 54 11.74 5.15 1.22
N ASN A 55 11.49 3.84 1.10
CA ASN A 55 11.02 3.20 -0.13
C ASN A 55 9.50 3.32 -0.35
N LEU A 56 8.76 3.92 0.59
CA LEU A 56 7.30 4.04 0.56
C LEU A 56 6.86 5.51 0.50
N GLU A 57 5.68 5.77 -0.04
CA GLU A 57 5.03 7.09 0.00
C GLU A 57 4.05 7.15 1.18
N ILE A 58 4.59 7.04 2.41
CA ILE A 58 3.79 6.80 3.63
C ILE A 58 2.61 7.76 3.79
N ALA A 59 2.78 9.06 3.50
CA ALA A 59 1.68 10.02 3.59
C ALA A 59 0.53 9.71 2.62
N ALA A 60 0.84 9.39 1.35
CA ALA A 60 -0.16 9.04 0.34
C ALA A 60 -0.79 7.67 0.59
N ILE A 61 -0.01 6.74 1.15
CA ILE A 61 -0.49 5.42 1.56
C ILE A 61 -1.47 5.57 2.73
N ALA A 62 -1.11 6.33 3.76
CA ALA A 62 -1.95 6.56 4.94
C ALA A 62 -3.27 7.26 4.62
N SER A 63 -3.33 8.08 3.56
CA SER A 63 -4.60 8.66 3.08
C SER A 63 -5.47 7.69 2.28
N THR A 64 -4.95 6.51 1.93
CA THR A 64 -5.61 5.52 1.05
C THR A 64 -6.09 4.30 1.83
N VAL A 65 -5.31 3.84 2.81
CA VAL A 65 -5.61 2.65 3.63
C VAL A 65 -6.32 3.04 4.92
N ASP A 66 -7.09 2.12 5.49
CA ASP A 66 -7.79 2.34 6.76
C ASP A 66 -6.82 2.36 7.95
N TRP A 67 -5.78 1.51 7.92
CA TRP A 67 -4.64 1.60 8.84
C TRP A 67 -3.40 0.89 8.29
N ILE A 68 -2.27 1.22 8.89
CA ILE A 68 -0.98 0.59 8.67
C ILE A 68 -0.63 -0.21 9.92
N ASN A 69 -0.41 -1.52 9.77
CA ASN A 69 0.13 -2.36 10.84
C ASN A 69 1.66 -2.38 10.75
N ILE A 70 2.34 -2.04 11.85
CA ILE A 70 3.80 -1.87 11.91
C ILE A 70 4.47 -3.08 12.55
#